data_AF-A0A1B7YUV2-F1
#
_entry.id   AF-A0A1B7YUV2-F1
#
_cell.length_a   1.000
_cell.length_b   1.000
_cell.length_c   1.000
_cell.angle_alpha   90.00
_cell.angle_beta   90.00
_cell.angle_gamma   90.00
#
_symmetry.space_group_name_H-M   'P 1'
#
loop_
_entity.id
_entity.type
_entity.pdbx_description
1 polymer ?
#
loop_
_entity_poly.entity_id
_entity_poly.type
_entity_poly.pdbx_seq_one_letter_code
_entity_poly.pdbx_strand_id
1 'polypeptide(L)'
;MSDYDHFGSSEEESAEIKKLQADVDADPDNFETWEKLVRACEGLEGGLNRNSSPQALATLRDAYDRFLLKFPLLFGYWKKYADLEFNIAGPESAEMVYERGCASITNSVDLWTDYCSFKMETTHVPHLVRE
;
A
#
# COMPACT_ATOMS: atom_id res chain seq x y z
N MET A 1 -31.55 14.37 -4.72
CA MET A 1 -31.90 12.93 -4.59
C MET A 1 -30.74 12.07 -5.09
N SER A 2 -29.49 12.34 -4.67
CA SER A 2 -28.30 11.59 -5.17
C SER A 2 -27.42 11.02 -4.07
N ASP A 3 -27.77 11.20 -2.79
CA ASP A 3 -26.94 10.73 -1.67
C ASP A 3 -27.23 9.28 -1.26
N TYR A 4 -28.26 8.65 -1.84
CA TYR A 4 -28.69 7.30 -1.46
C TYR A 4 -27.82 6.19 -2.08
N ASP A 5 -27.23 6.44 -3.27
CA ASP A 5 -26.37 5.46 -3.95
C ASP A 5 -24.99 5.33 -3.29
N HIS A 6 -24.44 6.42 -2.75
CA HIS A 6 -23.09 6.42 -2.18
C HIS A 6 -23.01 5.69 -0.84
N PHE A 7 -24.06 5.80 -0.02
CA PHE A 7 -24.12 5.13 1.27
C PHE A 7 -24.22 3.60 1.12
N GLY A 8 -25.06 3.13 0.19
CA GLY A 8 -25.19 1.70 -0.12
C GLY A 8 -23.88 1.07 -0.61
N SER A 9 -23.16 1.73 -1.52
CA SER A 9 -21.86 1.26 -2.02
C SER A 9 -20.84 1.12 -0.88
N SER A 10 -20.77 2.10 0.02
CA SER A 10 -19.81 2.08 1.13
C SER A 10 -20.05 0.97 2.16
N GLU A 11 -21.32 0.63 2.42
CA GLU A 11 -21.66 -0.48 3.33
C GLU A 11 -21.38 -1.84 2.70
N GLU A 12 -21.66 -1.99 1.39
CA GLU A 12 -21.34 -3.20 0.63
C GLU A 12 -19.82 -3.42 0.54
N GLU A 13 -19.06 -2.36 0.22
CA GLU A 13 -17.58 -2.37 0.23
C GLU A 13 -17.04 -2.78 1.61
N SER A 14 -17.58 -2.19 2.69
CA SER A 14 -17.18 -2.52 4.07
C SER A 14 -17.47 -3.98 4.43
N ALA A 15 -18.62 -4.51 4.01
CA ALA A 15 -18.99 -5.90 4.25
C ALA A 15 -18.11 -6.87 3.45
N GLU A 16 -17.78 -6.54 2.20
CA GLU A 16 -16.86 -7.31 1.37
C GLU A 16 -15.46 -7.38 1.98
N ILE A 17 -14.91 -6.25 2.43
CA ILE A 17 -13.60 -6.21 3.10
C ILE A 17 -13.59 -7.10 4.35
N LYS A 18 -14.61 -7.01 5.21
CA LYS A 18 -14.70 -7.85 6.42
C LYS A 18 -14.73 -9.34 6.09
N LYS A 19 -15.44 -9.71 5.01
CA LYS A 19 -15.47 -11.10 4.54
C LYS A 19 -14.09 -11.54 4.07
N LEU A 20 -13.42 -10.75 3.23
CA LEU A 20 -12.07 -11.06 2.73
C LEU A 20 -11.04 -11.13 3.87
N GLN A 21 -11.17 -10.27 4.89
CA GLN A 21 -10.37 -10.34 6.12
C GLN A 21 -10.57 -11.68 6.85
N ALA A 22 -11.82 -12.12 7.01
CA ALA A 22 -12.09 -13.41 7.64
C ALA A 22 -11.55 -14.59 6.80
N ASP A 23 -11.60 -14.49 5.47
CA ASP A 23 -11.07 -15.52 4.57
C ASP A 23 -9.54 -15.61 4.67
N VAL A 24 -8.80 -14.48 4.74
CA VAL A 24 -7.34 -14.51 4.96
C VAL A 24 -6.96 -14.98 6.36
N ASP A 25 -7.80 -14.70 7.37
CA ASP A 25 -7.56 -15.19 8.73
C ASP A 25 -7.78 -16.71 8.83
N ALA A 26 -8.72 -17.25 8.06
CA ALA A 26 -9.01 -18.68 7.99
C ALA A 26 -7.93 -19.46 7.21
N ASP A 27 -7.39 -18.87 6.14
CA ASP A 27 -6.34 -19.47 5.31
C ASP A 27 -5.24 -18.45 4.92
N PRO A 28 -4.31 -18.17 5.85
CA PRO A 28 -3.31 -17.11 5.66
C PRO A 28 -2.22 -17.46 4.64
N ASP A 29 -2.09 -18.72 4.23
CA ASP A 29 -1.14 -19.16 3.21
C ASP A 29 -1.70 -19.01 1.78
N ASN A 30 -2.99 -18.73 1.64
CA ASN A 30 -3.64 -18.55 0.35
C ASN A 30 -3.41 -17.16 -0.23
N PHE A 31 -2.40 -17.08 -1.11
CA PHE A 31 -2.04 -15.86 -1.81
C PHE A 31 -3.21 -15.21 -2.58
N GLU A 32 -4.09 -16.00 -3.19
CA GLU A 32 -5.19 -15.47 -4.00
C GLU A 32 -6.20 -14.68 -3.14
N THR A 33 -6.46 -15.14 -1.92
CA THR A 33 -7.33 -14.45 -0.96
C THR A 33 -6.72 -13.12 -0.52
N TRP A 34 -5.41 -13.09 -0.27
CA TRP A 34 -4.69 -11.86 0.02
C TRP A 34 -4.72 -10.86 -1.14
N GLU A 35 -4.49 -11.34 -2.37
CA GLU A 35 -4.54 -10.48 -3.55
C GLU A 35 -5.93 -9.86 -3.73
N LYS A 36 -7.00 -10.64 -3.50
CA LYS A 36 -8.38 -10.15 -3.50
C LYS A 36 -8.60 -9.07 -2.44
N LEU A 37 -8.14 -9.28 -1.21
CA LEU A 37 -8.24 -8.30 -0.13
C LEU A 37 -7.52 -6.99 -0.49
N VAL A 38 -6.27 -7.06 -0.96
CA VAL A 38 -5.48 -5.88 -1.34
C VAL A 38 -6.17 -5.11 -2.48
N ARG A 39 -6.64 -5.80 -3.51
CA ARG A 39 -7.36 -5.16 -4.63
C ARG A 39 -8.67 -4.51 -4.19
N ALA A 40 -9.42 -5.14 -3.29
CA ALA A 40 -10.63 -4.56 -2.74
C ALA A 40 -10.32 -3.30 -1.92
N CYS A 41 -9.27 -3.33 -1.09
CA CYS A 41 -8.83 -2.15 -0.33
C CYS A 41 -8.41 -0.98 -1.24
N GLU A 42 -7.72 -1.24 -2.35
CA GLU A 42 -7.32 -0.21 -3.31
C GLU A 42 -8.50 0.45 -4.02
N GLY A 43 -9.58 -0.30 -4.22
CA GLY A 43 -10.81 0.16 -4.87
C GLY A 43 -11.77 0.93 -3.96
N LEU A 44 -11.52 0.97 -2.65
CA LEU A 44 -12.36 1.69 -1.69
C LEU A 44 -12.59 3.13 -2.13
N GLU A 45 -13.82 3.62 -1.96
CA GLU A 45 -14.23 4.99 -2.32
C GLU A 45 -14.01 5.32 -3.81
N GLY A 46 -13.99 4.31 -4.68
CA GLY A 46 -13.74 4.46 -6.12
C GLY A 46 -12.27 4.65 -6.50
N GLY A 47 -11.35 4.38 -5.57
CA GLY A 47 -9.91 4.53 -5.75
C GLY A 47 -9.32 5.51 -4.75
N LEU A 48 -8.47 4.98 -3.87
CA LEU A 48 -7.90 5.75 -2.77
C LEU A 48 -7.00 6.89 -3.26
N ASN A 49 -7.17 8.06 -2.64
CA ASN A 49 -6.39 9.25 -2.93
C ASN A 49 -6.24 10.12 -1.67
N ARG A 50 -5.57 11.28 -1.81
CA ARG A 50 -5.31 12.22 -0.71
C ARG A 50 -6.55 12.72 0.05
N ASN A 51 -7.74 12.63 -0.54
CA ASN A 51 -9.00 13.07 0.06
C ASN A 51 -9.83 11.91 0.63
N SER A 52 -9.33 10.68 0.56
CA SER A 52 -10.03 9.50 1.06
C SER A 52 -10.17 9.52 2.58
N SER A 53 -11.17 8.80 3.10
CA SER A 53 -11.41 8.78 4.53
C SER A 53 -10.23 8.14 5.29
N PRO A 54 -9.91 8.61 6.52
CA PRO A 54 -8.86 8.01 7.34
C PRO A 54 -9.09 6.51 7.59
N GLN A 55 -10.35 6.08 7.63
CA GLN A 55 -10.71 4.68 7.84
C GLN A 55 -10.34 3.83 6.62
N ALA A 56 -10.62 4.30 5.40
CA ALA A 56 -10.28 3.58 4.19
C ALA A 56 -8.75 3.48 4.02
N LEU A 57 -8.02 4.56 4.30
CA LEU A 57 -6.55 4.56 4.31
C LEU A 57 -5.96 3.62 5.36
N ALA A 58 -6.51 3.61 6.58
CA ALA A 58 -6.07 2.68 7.63
C ALA A 58 -6.31 1.21 7.22
N THR A 59 -7.41 0.94 6.53
CA THR A 59 -7.78 -0.40 6.06
C THR A 59 -6.83 -0.89 4.96
N LEU A 60 -6.47 -0.01 4.02
CA LEU A 60 -5.44 -0.27 3.01
C LEU A 60 -4.09 -0.59 3.65
N ARG A 61 -3.63 0.27 4.57
CA ARG A 61 -2.33 0.13 5.23
C ARG A 61 -2.25 -1.17 6.03
N ASP A 62 -3.29 -1.51 6.80
CA ASP A 62 -3.36 -2.77 7.54
C ASP A 62 -3.28 -3.99 6.61
N ALA A 63 -4.06 -3.99 5.52
CA ALA A 63 -4.05 -5.08 4.55
C ALA A 63 -2.65 -5.27 3.92
N TYR A 64 -2.01 -4.18 3.48
CA TYR A 64 -0.66 -4.21 2.91
C TYR A 64 0.39 -4.66 3.93
N ASP A 65 0.34 -4.14 5.16
CA ASP A 65 1.30 -4.46 6.22
C ASP A 65 1.25 -5.95 6.57
N ARG A 66 0.05 -6.51 6.71
CA ARG A 66 -0.15 -7.94 7.01
C ARG A 66 0.24 -8.83 5.83
N PHE A 67 -0.14 -8.43 4.62
CA PHE A 67 0.19 -9.16 3.41
C PHE A 67 1.71 -9.24 3.19
N LEU A 68 2.41 -8.13 3.31
CA LEU A 68 3.87 -8.06 3.11
C LEU A 68 4.65 -8.63 4.30
N LEU A 69 4.06 -8.67 5.50
CA LEU A 69 4.61 -9.46 6.61
C LEU A 69 4.58 -10.96 6.29
N LYS A 70 3.51 -11.44 5.63
CA LYS A 70 3.34 -12.85 5.26
C LYS A 70 4.17 -13.24 4.04
N PHE A 71 4.22 -12.37 3.02
CA PHE A 71 4.91 -12.60 1.76
C PHE A 71 5.98 -11.51 1.51
N PRO A 72 7.04 -11.45 2.34
CA PRO A 72 7.98 -10.35 2.32
C PRO A 72 8.76 -10.24 1.02
N LEU A 73 8.98 -11.35 0.29
CA LEU A 73 9.78 -11.42 -0.94
C LEU A 73 9.13 -10.76 -2.17
N LEU A 74 7.90 -10.25 -2.04
CA LEU A 74 7.15 -9.63 -3.13
C LEU A 74 7.52 -8.16 -3.32
N PHE A 75 8.73 -7.90 -3.82
CA PHE A 75 9.24 -6.53 -4.02
C PHE A 75 8.31 -5.64 -4.86
N GLY A 76 7.61 -6.21 -5.86
CA GLY A 76 6.67 -5.46 -6.69
C GLY A 76 5.51 -4.86 -5.88
N TYR A 77 5.06 -5.52 -4.83
CA TYR A 77 4.01 -5.00 -3.94
C TYR A 77 4.56 -3.97 -2.94
N TRP A 78 5.82 -4.12 -2.50
CA TRP A 78 6.48 -3.06 -1.73
C TRP A 78 6.58 -1.75 -2.52
N LYS A 79 6.98 -1.83 -3.80
CA LYS A 79 6.99 -0.67 -4.70
C LYS A 79 5.60 -0.07 -4.86
N LYS A 80 4.61 -0.91 -5.19
CA LYS A 80 3.21 -0.46 -5.36
C LYS A 80 2.68 0.24 -4.11
N TYR A 81 2.99 -0.28 -2.93
CA TYR A 81 2.58 0.33 -1.67
C TYR A 81 3.27 1.68 -1.44
N ALA A 82 4.57 1.78 -1.72
CA ALA A 82 5.30 3.04 -1.62
C ALA A 82 4.76 4.10 -2.60
N ASP A 83 4.43 3.71 -3.83
CA ASP A 83 3.81 4.60 -4.82
C ASP A 83 2.42 5.09 -4.38
N LEU A 84 1.61 4.21 -3.77
CA LEU A 84 0.31 4.59 -3.19
C LEU A 84 0.50 5.60 -2.04
N GLU A 85 1.40 5.32 -1.11
CA GLU A 85 1.70 6.24 0.00
C GLU A 85 2.26 7.58 -0.49
N PHE A 86 3.10 7.58 -1.53
CA PHE A 86 3.59 8.80 -2.14
C PHE A 86 2.44 9.69 -2.66
N ASN A 87 1.47 9.08 -3.35
CA ASN A 87 0.33 9.79 -3.92
C ASN A 87 -0.67 10.28 -2.85
N ILE A 88 -0.80 9.56 -1.73
CA ILE A 88 -1.79 9.84 -0.68
C ILE A 88 -1.21 10.80 0.38
N ALA A 89 -0.05 10.47 0.93
CA ALA A 89 0.54 11.11 2.11
C ALA A 89 1.90 11.77 1.82
N GLY A 90 2.46 11.60 0.62
CA GLY A 90 3.68 12.28 0.19
C GLY A 90 4.97 11.48 0.47
N PRO A 91 6.13 12.12 0.22
CA PRO A 91 7.43 11.44 0.20
C PRO A 91 7.83 10.80 1.53
N GLU A 92 7.55 11.44 2.67
CA GLU A 92 7.92 10.90 3.99
C GLU A 92 7.24 9.55 4.26
N SER A 93 5.97 9.40 3.88
CA SER A 93 5.24 8.14 4.06
C SER A 93 5.77 7.05 3.13
N ALA A 94 6.04 7.39 1.87
CA ALA A 94 6.63 6.47 0.90
C ALA A 94 8.03 5.98 1.33
N GLU A 95 8.85 6.88 1.90
CA GLU A 95 10.17 6.56 2.43
C GLU A 95 10.09 5.47 3.52
N MET A 96 9.15 5.59 4.46
CA MET A 96 8.95 4.58 5.50
C MET A 96 8.61 3.19 4.92
N VAL A 97 7.84 3.14 3.82
CA VAL A 97 7.52 1.87 3.15
C VAL A 97 8.76 1.28 2.48
N TYR A 98 9.55 2.10 1.77
CA TYR A 98 10.80 1.65 1.17
C TYR A 98 11.80 1.13 2.20
N GLU A 99 11.97 1.83 3.33
CA GLU A 99 12.87 1.41 4.41
C GLU A 99 12.44 0.05 4.99
N ARG A 100 11.14 -0.13 5.25
CA ARG A 100 10.58 -1.41 5.72
C ARG A 100 10.76 -2.53 4.70
N GLY A 101 10.55 -2.24 3.42
CA GLY A 101 10.75 -3.21 2.35
C GLY A 101 12.21 -3.64 2.22
N CYS A 102 13.15 -2.69 2.23
CA CYS A 102 14.58 -2.96 2.17
C CYS A 102 15.08 -3.72 3.41
N ALA A 103 14.54 -3.42 4.60
CA ALA A 103 14.83 -4.18 5.81
C ALA A 103 14.28 -5.62 5.75
N SER A 104 13.13 -5.81 5.08
CA SER A 104 12.50 -7.12 4.92
C SER A 104 13.17 -7.99 3.84
N ILE A 105 13.66 -7.36 2.76
CA ILE A 105 14.37 -8.03 1.65
C ILE A 105 15.71 -7.35 1.38
N THR A 106 16.69 -7.59 2.24
CA THR A 106 17.99 -6.92 2.16
C THR A 106 18.74 -7.15 0.84
N ASN A 107 18.49 -8.27 0.16
CA ASN A 107 19.17 -8.66 -1.09
C ASN A 107 18.40 -8.28 -2.37
N SER A 108 17.27 -7.56 -2.27
CA SER A 108 16.50 -7.17 -3.45
C SER A 108 17.13 -5.97 -4.16
N VAL A 109 17.94 -6.24 -5.19
CA VAL A 109 18.58 -5.18 -6.00
C VAL A 109 17.54 -4.26 -6.64
N ASP A 110 16.42 -4.81 -7.10
CA ASP A 110 15.35 -4.02 -7.73
C ASP A 110 14.73 -3.03 -6.73
N LEU A 111 14.43 -3.48 -5.50
CA LEU A 111 13.83 -2.63 -4.47
C LEU A 111 14.78 -1.50 -4.02
N TRP A 112 16.08 -1.82 -3.87
CA TRP A 112 17.10 -0.81 -3.58
C TRP A 112 17.25 0.20 -4.73
N THR A 113 17.19 -0.27 -5.98
CA THR A 113 17.27 0.60 -7.17
C THR A 113 16.10 1.58 -7.22
N ASP A 114 14.88 1.08 -6.97
CA ASP A 114 13.69 1.90 -6.88
C ASP A 114 13.77 2.91 -5.72
N TYR A 115 14.25 2.49 -4.55
CA TYR A 115 14.41 3.39 -3.40
C TYR A 115 15.45 4.49 -3.67
N CYS A 116 16.59 4.15 -4.25
CA CYS A 116 17.61 5.14 -4.63
C CYS A 116 17.06 6.15 -5.64
N SER A 117 16.31 5.68 -6.65
CA SER A 117 15.68 6.54 -7.65
C SER A 117 14.68 7.49 -6.99
N PHE A 118 13.81 6.96 -6.11
CA PHE A 118 12.88 7.74 -5.30
C PHE A 118 13.59 8.82 -4.47
N LYS A 119 14.69 8.50 -3.78
CA LYS A 119 15.45 9.48 -3.00
C LYS A 119 16.09 10.55 -3.89
N MET A 120 16.60 10.20 -5.07
CA MET A 120 17.15 11.16 -6.02
C MET A 120 16.10 12.16 -6.52
N GLU A 121 14.87 11.71 -6.73
CA GLU A 121 13.78 12.57 -7.22
C GLU A 121 13.21 13.48 -6.11
N THR A 122 13.21 13.02 -4.87
CA THR A 122 12.56 13.73 -3.73
C THR A 122 13.53 14.55 -2.88
N THR A 123 14.83 14.29 -2.99
CA THR A 123 15.85 14.98 -2.18
C THR A 123 16.46 16.14 -2.96
N HIS A 124 16.15 17.37 -2.56
CA HIS A 124 16.77 18.59 -3.13
C HIS A 124 18.16 18.90 -2.55
N VAL A 125 18.98 17.89 -2.23
CA VAL A 125 20.34 18.13 -1.73
C VAL A 125 21.23 18.45 -2.94
N PRO A 126 21.89 19.62 -2.98
CA PRO A 126 22.81 19.95 -4.06
C PRO A 126 23.88 18.88 -4.18
N HIS A 127 24.22 18.47 -5.41
CA HIS A 127 25.36 17.61 -5.65
C HIS A 127 26.62 18.28 -5.10
N LEU A 128 27.10 17.82 -3.93
CA LEU A 128 28.45 18.10 -3.48
C LEU A 128 29.37 17.29 -4.39
N VAL A 129 29.76 17.89 -5.51
CA VAL A 129 30.81 17.36 -6.38
C VAL A 129 32.07 17.28 -5.54
N ARG A 130 32.52 16.07 -5.23
CA ARG A 130 33.89 15.87 -4.73
C ARG A 130 34.83 16.14 -5.90
N GLU A 131 35.58 17.25 -5.82
CA GLU A 131 36.77 17.49 -6.63
C GLU A 131 37.86 16.44 -6.34
#